data_AF-N6U285-F1
#
_entry.id   AF-N6U285-F1
#
_cell.length_a   1.000
_cell.length_b   1.000
_cell.length_c   1.000
_cell.angle_alpha   90.00
_cell.angle_beta   90.00
_cell.angle_gamma   90.00
#
_symmetry.space_group_name_H-M   'P 1'
#
loop_
_entity.id
_entity.type
_entity.pdbx_description
1 polymer ?
#
loop_
_entity_poly.entity_id
_entity_poly.type
_entity_poly.pdbx_seq_one_letter_code
_entity_poly.pdbx_strand_id
1 'polypeptide(L)'
;MPLALSQMPSWLESIVKLAIREHANLDIYEQLSKYPGPVLLIRRTEDEVICIRPGDLSSNRCNNLLIKIFKTRYPCMCELPQVQLLHEYLAVTGVLQEKILEKYSIDDSICTSLLQSYISEFSKSYPMKIGQDFSPTEKNQMILFLAKKYMKDFKATHCVALPWDMFAVPWDVNVEPDFVYT
;
A
#
# COMPACT_ATOMS: atom_id res chain seq x y z
N MET A 1 15.56 -2.09 -9.93
CA MET A 1 16.46 -1.16 -10.65
C MET A 1 16.88 0.06 -9.82
N PRO A 2 16.00 0.96 -9.31
CA PRO A 2 16.45 2.22 -8.68
C PRO A 2 17.30 2.02 -7.42
N LEU A 3 17.04 0.98 -6.62
CA LEU A 3 17.80 0.67 -5.39
C LEU A 3 19.27 0.33 -5.66
N ALA A 4 19.54 -0.44 -6.72
CA ALA A 4 20.91 -0.83 -7.03
C ALA A 4 21.71 0.33 -7.63
N LEU A 5 21.05 1.17 -8.44
CA LEU A 5 21.70 2.35 -9.03
C LEU A 5 22.07 3.39 -7.96
N SER A 6 21.31 3.52 -6.88
CA SER A 6 21.65 4.45 -5.80
C SER A 6 22.84 3.98 -4.94
N GLN A 7 23.21 2.70 -5.02
CA GLN A 7 24.31 2.11 -4.22
C GLN A 7 25.60 1.91 -5.04
N MET A 8 25.55 2.10 -6.36
CA MET A 8 26.66 1.82 -7.27
C MET A 8 27.18 3.11 -7.91
N PRO A 9 28.50 3.19 -8.20
CA PRO A 9 29.05 4.30 -8.98
C PRO A 9 28.35 4.47 -10.33
N SER A 10 28.09 5.72 -10.72
CA SER A 10 27.36 6.04 -11.97
C SER A 10 28.01 5.47 -13.23
N TRP A 11 29.34 5.36 -13.27
CA TRP A 11 30.06 4.77 -14.41
C TRP A 11 29.81 3.26 -14.58
N LEU A 12 29.29 2.56 -13.57
CA LEU A 12 28.87 1.15 -13.64
C LEU A 12 27.40 0.97 -14.02
N GLU A 13 26.64 2.06 -14.23
CA GLU A 13 25.20 2.02 -14.44
C GLU A 13 24.75 1.00 -15.50
N SER A 14 25.44 0.93 -16.64
CA SER A 14 25.11 0.00 -17.73
C SER A 14 25.29 -1.47 -17.33
N ILE A 15 26.36 -1.79 -16.59
CA ILE A 15 26.63 -3.13 -16.08
C ILE A 15 25.58 -3.51 -15.03
N VAL A 16 25.27 -2.58 -14.11
CA VAL A 16 24.25 -2.79 -13.07
C VAL A 16 22.88 -3.02 -13.68
N LYS A 17 22.49 -2.23 -14.69
CA LYS A 17 21.23 -2.41 -15.43
C LYS A 17 21.15 -3.79 -16.10
N LEU A 18 22.22 -4.23 -16.75
CA LEU A 18 22.29 -5.55 -17.39
C LEU A 18 22.16 -6.67 -16.35
N ALA A 19 22.99 -6.64 -15.30
CA ALA A 19 22.98 -7.67 -14.26
C ALA A 19 21.60 -7.81 -13.58
N ILE A 20 20.94 -6.69 -13.28
CA ILE A 20 19.59 -6.73 -12.68
C ILE A 20 18.58 -7.33 -13.65
N ARG A 21 18.60 -6.90 -14.92
CA ARG A 21 17.63 -7.37 -15.91
C ARG A 21 17.75 -8.87 -16.13
N GLU A 22 18.98 -9.38 -16.24
CA GLU A 22 19.24 -10.78 -16.58
C GLU A 22 19.17 -11.71 -15.36
N HIS A 23 19.50 -11.23 -14.15
CA HIS A 23 19.70 -12.13 -13.00
C HIS A 23 18.97 -11.75 -11.71
N ALA A 24 18.45 -10.52 -11.58
CA ALA A 24 17.88 -10.05 -10.31
C ALA A 24 16.62 -9.19 -10.49
N ASN A 25 15.84 -9.43 -11.55
CA ASN A 25 14.61 -8.70 -11.79
C ASN A 25 13.47 -9.26 -10.93
N LEU A 26 13.43 -8.82 -9.67
CA LEU A 26 12.37 -9.15 -8.72
C LEU A 26 11.21 -8.16 -8.86
N ASP A 27 10.40 -8.27 -9.91
CA ASP A 27 9.18 -7.47 -10.06
C ASP A 27 8.04 -8.01 -9.20
N ILE A 28 8.10 -7.68 -7.90
CA ILE A 28 7.09 -8.06 -6.90
C ILE A 28 5.69 -7.55 -7.29
N TYR A 29 5.61 -6.38 -7.94
CA TYR A 29 4.33 -5.81 -8.32
C TYR A 29 3.65 -6.65 -9.41
N GLU A 30 4.39 -7.19 -10.38
CA GLU A 30 3.81 -8.03 -11.42
C GLU A 30 3.07 -9.24 -10.81
N GLN A 31 3.68 -9.91 -9.84
CA GLN A 31 3.08 -11.04 -9.15
C GLN A 31 1.89 -10.62 -8.28
N LEU A 32 2.04 -9.54 -7.49
CA LEU A 32 0.96 -9.04 -6.63
C LEU A 32 -0.25 -8.53 -7.43
N SER A 33 -0.05 -7.99 -8.63
CA SER A 33 -1.13 -7.53 -9.50
C SER A 33 -2.05 -8.67 -9.97
N LYS A 34 -1.55 -9.90 -9.99
CA LYS A 34 -2.26 -11.11 -10.39
C LYS A 34 -2.87 -11.86 -9.20
N TYR A 35 -2.48 -11.51 -7.97
CA TYR A 35 -2.97 -12.15 -6.76
C TYR A 35 -4.32 -11.54 -6.32
N PRO A 36 -5.42 -12.32 -6.32
CA PRO A 36 -6.76 -11.80 -6.02
C PRO A 36 -7.04 -11.68 -4.52
N GLY A 37 -6.24 -12.33 -3.67
CA GLY A 37 -6.48 -12.40 -2.22
C GLY A 37 -6.06 -11.14 -1.45
N PRO A 38 -6.32 -11.12 -0.14
CA PRO A 38 -5.94 -10.00 0.72
C PRO A 38 -4.43 -9.95 0.94
N VAL A 39 -3.87 -8.75 1.06
CA VAL A 39 -2.42 -8.51 1.16
C VAL A 39 -2.14 -7.56 2.32
N LEU A 40 -1.12 -7.88 3.11
CA LEU A 40 -0.56 -7.00 4.13
C LEU A 40 0.91 -6.74 3.80
N LEU A 41 1.27 -5.47 3.65
CA LEU A 41 2.65 -5.03 3.51
C LEU A 41 3.20 -4.68 4.89
N ILE A 42 4.38 -5.19 5.21
CA ILE A 42 5.12 -4.81 6.42
C ILE A 42 6.28 -3.93 6.00
N ARG A 43 6.24 -2.66 6.39
CA ARG A 43 7.22 -1.65 5.99
C ARG A 43 8.17 -1.38 7.14
N ARG A 44 9.46 -1.69 6.94
CA ARG A 44 10.51 -1.21 7.83
C ARG A 44 10.75 0.28 7.61
N THR A 45 10.66 1.07 8.68
CA THR A 45 10.73 2.53 8.58
C THR A 45 12.14 3.09 8.62
N GLU A 46 13.13 2.31 9.09
CA GLU A 46 14.54 2.71 9.19
C GLU A 46 15.44 1.89 8.25
N ASP A 47 14.86 1.22 7.24
CA ASP A 47 15.59 0.36 6.31
C ASP A 47 16.35 1.17 5.24
N GLU A 48 17.67 1.11 5.31
CA GLU A 48 18.62 1.80 4.44
C GLU A 48 18.75 1.18 3.04
N VAL A 49 18.29 -0.06 2.84
CA VAL A 49 18.40 -0.79 1.57
C VAL A 49 17.16 -0.56 0.69
N ILE A 50 15.98 -0.47 1.31
CA ILE A 50 14.69 -0.28 0.62
C ILE A 50 14.38 1.20 0.36
N CYS A 51 15.06 2.13 1.01
CA CYS A 51 14.97 3.56 0.74
C CYS A 51 15.94 3.99 -0.37
N ILE A 52 15.49 4.80 -1.33
CA ILE A 52 16.39 5.35 -2.36
C ILE A 52 17.33 6.41 -1.73
N ARG A 53 16.81 7.17 -0.77
CA ARG A 53 17.56 8.16 0.00
C ARG A 53 17.61 7.70 1.46
N PRO A 54 18.79 7.38 2.01
CA PRO A 54 18.93 6.97 3.40
C PRO A 54 18.33 8.00 4.36
N GLY A 55 17.55 7.54 5.34
CA GLY A 55 16.87 8.40 6.33
C GLY A 55 15.62 9.14 5.82
N ASP A 56 15.27 9.00 4.53
CA ASP A 56 14.06 9.61 3.96
C ASP A 56 13.00 8.53 3.67
N LEU A 57 12.06 8.38 4.60
CA LEU A 57 10.96 7.42 4.53
C LEU A 57 10.07 7.61 3.29
N SER A 58 9.95 8.84 2.77
CA SER A 58 9.18 9.10 1.54
C SER A 58 9.75 8.33 0.33
N SER A 59 11.04 8.04 0.36
CA SER A 59 11.77 7.32 -0.69
C SER A 59 11.69 5.79 -0.58
N ASN A 60 11.05 5.26 0.46
CA ASN A 60 10.89 3.83 0.68
C ASN A 60 10.10 3.17 -0.47
N ARG A 61 10.63 2.09 -1.04
CA ARG A 61 10.01 1.42 -2.19
C ARG A 61 8.69 0.73 -1.88
N CYS A 62 8.40 0.37 -0.62
CA CYS A 62 7.09 -0.15 -0.23
C CYS A 62 5.97 0.88 -0.45
N ASN A 63 6.26 2.19 -0.32
CA ASN A 63 5.26 3.24 -0.56
C ASN A 63 4.77 3.18 -2.02
N ASN A 64 5.72 3.05 -2.94
CA ASN A 64 5.43 2.93 -4.36
C ASN A 64 4.70 1.63 -4.68
N LEU A 65 5.02 0.54 -3.98
CA LEU A 65 4.35 -0.74 -4.14
C LEU A 65 2.87 -0.64 -3.74
N LEU A 66 2.58 -0.03 -2.58
CA LEU A 66 1.21 0.16 -2.11
C LEU A 66 0.38 1.00 -3.09
N ILE A 67 0.93 2.15 -3.54
CA ILE A 67 0.25 3.03 -4.50
C ILE A 67 -0.04 2.29 -5.81
N LYS A 68 0.89 1.46 -6.29
CA LYS A 68 0.65 0.63 -7.48
C LYS A 68 -0.46 -0.40 -7.25
N ILE A 69 -0.47 -1.09 -6.11
CA ILE A 69 -1.55 -2.03 -5.75
C ILE A 69 -2.90 -1.31 -5.75
N PHE A 70 -2.97 -0.11 -5.18
CA PHE A 70 -4.22 0.66 -5.14
C PHE A 70 -4.69 1.09 -6.52
N LYS A 71 -3.77 1.51 -7.41
CA LYS A 71 -4.13 1.82 -8.80
C LYS A 71 -4.71 0.62 -9.55
N THR A 72 -4.24 -0.59 -9.25
CA THR A 72 -4.76 -1.82 -9.85
C THR A 72 -6.07 -2.27 -9.21
N ARG A 73 -6.18 -2.20 -7.87
CA ARG A 73 -7.33 -2.74 -7.12
C ARG A 73 -8.50 -1.77 -7.01
N TYR A 74 -8.23 -0.47 -6.93
CA TYR A 74 -9.18 0.61 -6.66
C TYR A 74 -8.95 1.81 -7.59
N PRO A 75 -9.02 1.63 -8.93
CA PRO A 75 -8.65 2.66 -9.89
C PRO A 75 -9.40 3.99 -9.71
N CYS A 76 -10.69 3.95 -9.38
CA CYS A 76 -11.55 5.14 -9.20
C CYS A 76 -11.24 5.95 -7.93
N MET A 77 -10.38 5.43 -7.04
CA MET A 77 -9.93 6.08 -5.81
C MET A 77 -8.52 6.65 -5.92
N CYS A 78 -7.83 6.38 -7.02
CA CYS A 78 -6.42 6.72 -7.22
C CYS A 78 -6.22 7.87 -8.21
N GLU A 79 -7.02 8.92 -8.08
CA GLU A 79 -6.83 10.17 -8.82
C GLU A 79 -5.63 10.96 -8.26
N LEU A 80 -5.20 11.98 -8.99
CA LEU A 80 -4.00 12.75 -8.65
C LEU A 80 -4.00 13.29 -7.20
N PRO A 81 -5.09 13.89 -6.66
CA PRO A 81 -5.10 14.40 -5.29
C PRO A 81 -4.94 13.29 -4.24
N GLN A 82 -5.59 12.15 -4.43
CA GLN A 82 -5.53 11.02 -3.50
C GLN A 82 -4.16 10.35 -3.53
N VAL A 83 -3.53 10.26 -4.70
CA VAL A 83 -2.15 9.76 -4.82
C VAL A 83 -1.17 10.71 -4.12
N GLN A 84 -1.34 12.02 -4.23
CA GLN A 84 -0.53 13.00 -3.50
C GLN A 84 -0.72 12.87 -1.98
N LEU A 85 -1.98 12.72 -1.53
CA LEU A 85 -2.30 12.48 -0.13
C LEU A 85 -1.67 11.18 0.40
N LEU A 86 -1.70 10.11 -0.38
CA LEU A 86 -0.99 8.87 -0.04
C LEU A 86 0.51 9.09 0.08
N HIS A 87 1.12 9.87 -0.82
CA HIS A 87 2.54 10.20 -0.70
C HIS A 87 2.85 10.97 0.59
N GLU A 88 2.02 11.93 0.98
CA GLU A 88 2.15 12.67 2.25
C GLU A 88 2.03 11.72 3.45
N TYR A 89 0.98 10.90 3.48
CA TYR A 89 0.74 9.92 4.54
C TYR A 89 1.87 8.89 4.69
N LEU A 90 2.40 8.40 3.57
CA LEU A 90 3.47 7.40 3.55
C LEU A 90 4.85 8.02 3.75
N ALA A 91 5.01 9.34 3.66
CA ALA A 91 6.27 10.01 3.97
C ALA A 91 6.56 10.06 5.49
N VAL A 92 5.56 9.79 6.32
CA VAL A 92 5.65 9.86 7.79
C VAL A 92 5.25 8.54 8.44
N THR A 93 5.41 8.44 9.78
CA THR A 93 5.08 7.25 10.58
C THR A 93 4.63 7.65 12.00
N GLY A 94 4.00 6.73 12.72
CA GLY A 94 3.56 6.90 14.12
C GLY A 94 2.58 8.06 14.30
N VAL A 95 2.83 8.91 15.32
CA VAL A 95 1.95 10.04 15.69
C VAL A 95 1.67 11.00 14.52
N LEU A 96 2.61 11.14 13.58
CA LEU A 96 2.39 12.00 12.42
C LEU A 96 1.37 11.41 11.45
N GLN A 97 1.34 10.08 11.28
CA GLN A 97 0.28 9.42 10.53
C GLN A 97 -1.06 9.56 11.24
N GLU A 98 -1.10 9.37 12.56
CA GLU A 98 -2.32 9.54 13.37
C GLU A 98 -2.92 10.93 13.18
N LYS A 99 -2.10 11.99 13.23
CA LYS A 99 -2.55 13.37 12.96
C LYS A 99 -3.16 13.55 11.56
N ILE A 100 -2.62 12.89 10.55
CA ILE A 100 -3.19 12.92 9.19
C ILE A 100 -4.55 12.21 9.21
N LEU A 101 -4.65 11.03 9.83
CA LEU A 101 -5.92 10.29 9.92
C LEU A 101 -6.99 11.11 10.65
N GLU A 102 -6.63 11.78 11.75
CA GLU A 102 -7.49 12.70 12.52
C GLU A 102 -7.91 13.91 11.69
N LYS A 103 -6.99 14.53 10.95
CA LYS A 103 -7.28 15.69 10.09
C LYS A 103 -8.37 15.39 9.05
N TYR A 104 -8.42 14.16 8.54
CA TYR A 104 -9.43 13.74 7.56
C TYR A 104 -10.66 13.06 8.20
N SER A 105 -10.72 13.01 9.54
CA SER A 105 -11.84 12.44 10.30
C SER A 105 -12.25 11.05 9.80
N ILE A 106 -11.29 10.14 9.68
CA ILE A 106 -11.54 8.80 9.13
C ILE A 106 -12.36 7.98 10.12
N ASP A 107 -13.51 7.52 9.66
CA ASP A 107 -14.34 6.57 10.38
C ASP A 107 -14.20 5.17 9.75
N ASP A 108 -13.53 4.27 10.48
CA ASP A 108 -13.31 2.88 10.07
C ASP A 108 -14.64 2.14 9.81
N SER A 109 -15.71 2.46 10.56
CA SER A 109 -17.02 1.80 10.43
C SER A 109 -17.74 2.23 9.15
N ILE A 110 -17.74 3.53 8.85
CA ILE A 110 -18.34 4.07 7.62
C ILE A 110 -17.61 3.51 6.39
N CYS A 111 -16.27 3.53 6.40
CA CYS A 111 -15.49 2.99 5.28
C CYS A 111 -15.75 1.50 5.07
N THR A 112 -15.86 0.72 6.15
CA THR A 112 -16.17 -0.71 6.06
C THR A 112 -17.57 -0.94 5.49
N SER A 113 -18.58 -0.22 5.98
CA SER A 113 -19.96 -0.31 5.49
C SER A 113 -20.10 0.06 4.02
N LEU A 114 -19.40 1.11 3.56
CA LEU A 114 -19.38 1.51 2.15
C LEU A 114 -18.78 0.41 1.25
N LEU A 115 -17.69 -0.22 1.70
CA LEU A 115 -17.07 -1.34 0.97
C LEU A 115 -17.98 -2.57 0.94
N GLN A 116 -18.60 -2.92 2.07
CA GLN A 116 -19.54 -4.05 2.13
C GLN A 116 -20.74 -3.81 1.22
N SER A 117 -21.35 -2.62 1.27
CA SER A 117 -22.46 -2.24 0.38
C SER A 117 -22.07 -2.39 -1.09
N TYR A 118 -20.90 -1.86 -1.48
CA TYR A 118 -20.40 -2.00 -2.85
C TYR A 118 -20.18 -3.47 -3.24
N ILE A 119 -19.62 -4.29 -2.35
CA ILE A 119 -19.36 -5.71 -2.67
C ILE A 119 -20.67 -6.48 -2.83
N SER A 120 -21.67 -6.20 -2.00
CA SER A 120 -22.99 -6.83 -2.07
C SER A 120 -23.74 -6.46 -3.36
N GLU A 121 -23.62 -5.22 -3.83
CA GLU A 121 -24.25 -4.78 -5.09
C GLU A 121 -23.49 -5.27 -6.32
N PHE A 122 -22.16 -5.30 -6.26
CA PHE A 122 -21.31 -5.64 -7.39
C PHE A 122 -20.56 -6.95 -7.14
N SER A 123 -19.27 -6.87 -6.83
CA SER A 123 -18.46 -8.02 -6.50
C SER A 123 -17.22 -7.60 -5.73
N LYS A 124 -16.59 -8.57 -5.07
CA LYS A 124 -15.30 -8.42 -4.39
C LYS A 124 -14.10 -8.53 -5.34
N SER A 125 -14.33 -8.72 -6.63
CA SER A 125 -13.25 -8.96 -7.60
C SER A 125 -12.54 -7.66 -7.95
N TYR A 126 -11.21 -7.71 -8.01
CA TYR A 126 -10.41 -6.59 -8.51
C TYR A 126 -10.38 -6.59 -10.05
N PRO A 127 -10.37 -5.41 -10.70
CA PRO A 127 -10.43 -4.06 -10.11
C PRO A 127 -11.84 -3.69 -9.61
N MET A 128 -11.92 -3.16 -8.39
CA MET A 128 -13.16 -2.60 -7.83
C MET A 128 -13.30 -1.13 -8.28
N LYS A 129 -14.42 -0.81 -8.92
CA LYS A 129 -14.74 0.55 -9.38
C LYS A 129 -15.42 1.41 -8.30
N ILE A 130 -15.32 0.99 -7.03
CA ILE A 130 -15.77 1.81 -5.90
C ILE A 130 -15.09 3.18 -5.95
N GLY A 131 -15.84 4.23 -5.66
CA GLY A 131 -15.34 5.59 -5.70
C GLY A 131 -15.77 6.42 -6.90
N GLN A 132 -16.43 5.83 -7.91
CA GLN A 132 -16.88 6.58 -9.07
C GLN A 132 -17.81 7.74 -8.70
N ASP A 133 -18.70 7.51 -7.74
CA ASP A 133 -19.68 8.50 -7.27
C ASP A 133 -19.30 9.18 -5.96
N PHE A 134 -18.09 8.91 -5.45
CA PHE A 134 -17.62 9.49 -4.19
C PHE A 134 -17.21 10.94 -4.39
N SER A 135 -17.55 11.77 -3.41
CA SER A 135 -16.97 13.10 -3.26
C SER A 135 -15.45 13.01 -3.04
N PRO A 136 -14.68 14.07 -3.37
CA PRO A 136 -13.25 14.10 -3.10
C PRO A 136 -12.88 13.81 -1.64
N THR A 137 -13.72 14.22 -0.69
CA THR A 137 -13.55 13.96 0.75
C THR A 137 -13.69 12.48 1.08
N GLU A 138 -14.73 11.81 0.58
CA GLU A 138 -14.93 10.38 0.79
C GLU A 138 -13.81 9.55 0.15
N LYS A 139 -13.32 9.97 -1.03
CA LYS A 139 -12.14 9.36 -1.66
C LYS A 139 -10.90 9.46 -0.77
N ASN A 140 -10.67 10.63 -0.18
CA ASN A 140 -9.54 10.86 0.73
C ASN A 140 -9.65 10.02 2.00
N GLN A 141 -10.84 9.93 2.59
CA GLN A 141 -11.07 9.11 3.78
C GLN A 141 -10.83 7.62 3.50
N MET A 142 -11.43 7.11 2.43
CA MET A 142 -11.33 5.71 2.07
C MET A 142 -9.89 5.32 1.66
N ILE A 143 -9.18 6.16 0.90
CA ILE A 143 -7.81 5.82 0.48
C ILE A 143 -6.84 5.74 1.67
N LEU A 144 -7.01 6.63 2.66
CA LEU A 144 -6.25 6.61 3.90
C LEU A 144 -6.65 5.43 4.79
N PHE A 145 -7.94 5.13 4.88
CA PHE A 145 -8.44 3.93 5.57
C PHE A 145 -7.82 2.65 4.97
N LEU A 146 -7.84 2.51 3.65
CA LEU A 146 -7.22 1.38 2.96
C LEU A 146 -5.72 1.33 3.21
N ALA A 147 -5.01 2.47 3.16
CA ALA A 147 -3.58 2.51 3.44
C ALA A 147 -3.25 1.99 4.85
N LYS A 148 -4.03 2.41 5.85
CA LYS A 148 -3.94 1.92 7.24
C LYS A 148 -4.17 0.41 7.36
N LYS A 149 -5.04 -0.19 6.54
CA LYS A 149 -5.30 -1.64 6.56
C LYS A 149 -4.26 -2.47 5.79
N TYR A 150 -3.74 -1.94 4.70
CA TYR A 150 -2.82 -2.65 3.80
C TYR A 150 -1.35 -2.57 4.21
N MET A 151 -0.97 -1.63 5.09
CA MET A 151 0.42 -1.43 5.47
C MET A 151 0.58 -1.30 6.99
N LYS A 152 1.49 -2.09 7.54
CA LYS A 152 1.90 -2.04 8.95
C LYS A 152 3.37 -1.61 9.03
N ASP A 153 3.64 -0.58 9.81
CA ASP A 153 5.00 -0.11 10.04
C ASP A 153 5.72 -0.96 11.10
N PHE A 154 7.01 -1.18 10.88
CA PHE A 154 7.92 -1.82 11.81
C PHE A 154 9.16 -0.94 11.97
N LYS A 155 9.39 -0.41 13.17
CA LYS A 155 10.55 0.42 13.45
C LYS A 155 11.80 -0.46 13.57
N ALA A 156 12.51 -0.62 12.46
CA ALA A 156 13.74 -1.39 12.40
C ALA A 156 14.57 -1.04 11.16
N THR A 157 15.88 -1.24 11.27
CA THR A 157 16.84 -1.20 10.16
C THR A 157 16.81 -2.50 9.36
N HIS A 158 17.62 -2.57 8.31
CA HIS A 158 17.86 -3.83 7.60
C HIS A 158 18.42 -4.92 8.53
N CYS A 159 18.26 -6.19 8.16
CA CYS A 159 18.67 -7.39 8.91
C CYS A 159 18.05 -7.63 10.30
N VAL A 160 17.20 -6.74 10.84
CA VAL A 160 16.47 -7.03 12.09
C VAL A 160 15.39 -8.08 11.81
N ALA A 161 15.45 -9.20 12.52
CA ALA A 161 14.45 -10.26 12.41
C ALA A 161 13.05 -9.70 12.67
N LEU A 162 12.10 -10.03 11.78
CA LEU A 162 10.72 -9.62 11.96
C LEU A 162 10.11 -10.48 13.09
N PRO A 163 9.58 -9.87 14.16
CA PRO A 163 9.04 -10.64 15.27
C PRO A 163 7.71 -11.31 14.88
N TRP A 164 7.39 -12.41 15.56
CA TRP A 164 6.29 -13.30 15.18
C TRP A 164 4.91 -12.63 15.24
N ASP A 165 4.73 -11.67 16.12
CA ASP A 165 3.51 -10.88 16.33
C ASP A 165 3.25 -9.86 15.20
N MET A 166 4.23 -9.64 14.33
CA MET A 166 4.04 -8.85 13.11
C MET A 166 3.32 -9.63 12.01
N PHE A 167 3.36 -10.95 12.05
CA PHE A 167 2.62 -11.79 11.11
C PHE A 167 1.15 -11.83 11.52
N ALA A 168 0.32 -11.14 10.75
CA ALA A 168 -1.12 -11.12 10.93
C ALA A 168 -1.81 -11.56 9.64
N VAL A 169 -3.01 -12.14 9.78
CA VAL A 169 -3.88 -12.40 8.62
C VAL A 169 -4.16 -11.05 7.95
N PRO A 170 -3.90 -10.90 6.64
CA PRO A 170 -4.23 -9.68 5.92
C PRO A 170 -5.69 -9.29 6.09
N TRP A 171 -5.95 -8.00 6.29
CA TRP A 171 -7.31 -7.50 6.39
C TRP A 171 -8.08 -7.77 5.11
N ASP A 172 -9.31 -8.23 5.28
CA ASP A 172 -10.23 -8.48 4.19
C ASP A 172 -11.64 -8.00 4.57
N VAL A 173 -12.40 -7.57 3.58
CA VAL A 173 -13.79 -7.15 3.80
C VAL A 173 -14.64 -8.40 3.94
N ASN A 174 -15.01 -8.74 5.17
CA ASN A 174 -15.95 -9.81 5.45
C ASN A 174 -17.34 -9.34 5.02
N VAL A 175 -17.90 -9.98 3.99
CA VAL A 175 -19.34 -9.97 3.77
C VAL A 175 -19.81 -11.21 4.50
N GLU A 176 -20.54 -11.04 5.61
CA GLU A 176 -21.24 -12.20 6.17
C GLU A 176 -22.10 -12.77 5.05
N PRO A 177 -21.96 -14.05 4.67
CA PRO A 177 -22.92 -14.65 3.79
C PRO A 177 -24.25 -14.59 4.55
N ASP A 178 -25.24 -13.91 4.00
CA ASP A 178 -26.62 -14.02 4.49
C ASP A 178 -26.95 -15.50 4.52
N PHE A 179 -26.87 -16.11 5.70
CA PHE A 179 -27.35 -17.46 5.92
C PHE A 179 -28.87 -17.38 5.84
N VAL A 180 -29.39 -17.48 4.62
CA VAL A 180 -30.78 -17.83 4.39
C VAL A 180 -30.93 -19.29 4.82
N TYR A 181 -31.26 -19.48 6.10
CA TYR A 181 -31.81 -20.76 6.55
C TYR A 181 -33.10 -21.00 5.76
N THR A 182 -33.02 -21.89 4.77
CA THR A 182 -34.17 -22.52 4.14
C THR A 182 -34.40 -23.89 4.73
#